data_AF-A0A938AQK9-F1
#
_entry.id   AF-A0A938AQK9-F1
#
_cell.length_a   1.000
_cell.length_b   1.000
_cell.length_c   1.000
_cell.angle_alpha   90.00
_cell.angle_beta   90.00
_cell.angle_gamma   90.00
#
_symmetry.space_group_name_H-M   'P 1'
#
loop_
_entity.id
_entity.type
_entity.pdbx_description
1 polymer ?
#
loop_
_entity_poly.entity_id
_entity_poly.type
_entity_poly.pdbx_seq_one_letter_code
_entity_poly.pdbx_strand_id
1 'polypeptide(L)'
;MPKDRLILILGLLLSVPLGWLLAPRFPQGLIVILALMVVTWLAVYFVFSFWLPTRRLEAFRQGQLRHECQRCGACCHLRVNLDEPDYKAILQQAKKKGWRETIIEKSGQNYWLVRRKDGSCVFLETAPDGSTRCAIYALRPKACRLYPLVPSGNSLKADLHCPGFNAEKGKTYREFLESQGVLTYVQSHLER
;
A
#
# COMPACT_ATOMS: atom_id res chain seq x y z
N MET A 1 7.19 -20.17 -12.83
CA MET A 1 8.55 -19.67 -12.59
C MET A 1 9.68 -20.32 -13.43
N PRO A 2 9.55 -21.47 -14.12
CA PRO A 2 10.66 -21.93 -14.99
C PRO A 2 10.50 -21.54 -16.48
N LYS A 3 9.29 -21.19 -16.94
CA LYS A 3 9.01 -20.94 -18.36
C LYS A 3 9.48 -19.57 -18.87
N ASP A 4 9.56 -18.59 -17.97
CA ASP A 4 9.87 -17.20 -18.31
C ASP A 4 11.37 -16.96 -18.59
N ARG A 5 12.24 -17.79 -18.00
CA ARG A 5 13.70 -17.72 -18.23
C ARG A 5 14.12 -18.31 -19.57
N LEU A 6 13.40 -19.33 -20.07
CA LEU A 6 13.75 -20.00 -21.32
C LEU A 6 13.54 -19.08 -22.54
N ILE A 7 12.49 -18.26 -22.51
CA ILE A 7 12.15 -17.32 -23.59
C ILE A 7 13.16 -16.16 -23.64
N LEU A 8 13.60 -15.67 -22.47
CA LEU A 8 14.64 -14.65 -22.38
C LEU A 8 16.01 -15.14 -22.88
N ILE A 9 16.36 -16.41 -22.59
CA ILE A 9 17.64 -17.00 -23.03
C ILE A 9 17.61 -17.32 -24.53
N LEU A 10 16.48 -17.82 -25.09
CA LEU A 10 16.35 -18.04 -26.54
C LEU A 10 16.41 -16.72 -27.33
N GLY A 11 15.79 -15.65 -26.82
CA GLY A 11 15.85 -14.32 -27.43
C GLY A 11 17.26 -13.73 -27.43
N LEU A 12 18.05 -14.00 -26.39
CA LEU A 12 19.45 -13.56 -26.30
C LEU A 12 20.37 -14.36 -27.24
N LEU A 13 20.14 -15.66 -27.41
CA LEU A 13 20.97 -16.52 -28.27
C LEU A 13 20.73 -16.29 -29.76
N LEU A 14 19.53 -15.90 -30.17
CA LEU A 14 19.20 -15.61 -31.58
C LEU A 14 19.62 -14.20 -32.03
N SER A 15 19.89 -13.27 -31.10
CA SER A 15 20.26 -11.89 -31.41
C SER A 15 21.77 -11.65 -31.57
N VAL A 16 22.61 -12.63 -31.21
CA VAL A 16 24.07 -12.49 -31.22
C VAL A 16 24.75 -12.88 -32.55
N PRO A 17 24.32 -13.90 -33.34
CA PRO A 17 25.05 -14.28 -34.55
C PRO A 17 24.68 -13.44 -35.79
N LEU A 18 23.58 -12.70 -35.80
CA LEU A 18 23.18 -11.87 -36.95
C LEU A 18 23.87 -10.49 -36.98
N GLY A 19 24.30 -9.98 -35.82
CA GLY A 19 24.96 -8.67 -35.71
C GLY A 19 26.44 -8.68 -36.12
N TRP A 20 27.10 -9.85 -36.16
CA TRP A 20 28.53 -9.96 -36.45
C TRP A 20 28.86 -10.16 -37.94
N LEU A 21 27.86 -10.59 -38.74
CA LEU A 21 28.03 -10.83 -40.19
C LEU A 21 27.79 -9.58 -41.05
N LEU A 22 27.19 -8.53 -40.48
CA LEU A 22 26.98 -7.25 -41.15
C LEU A 22 27.64 -6.16 -40.31
N ALA A 23 28.97 -6.12 -40.33
CA ALA A 23 29.73 -5.00 -39.80
C ALA A 23 29.87 -3.92 -40.88
N PRO A 24 29.06 -2.84 -40.88
CA PRO A 24 29.47 -1.61 -41.53
C PRO A 24 30.40 -0.87 -40.57
N ARG A 25 31.52 -0.39 -41.10
CA ARG A 25 32.37 0.65 -40.49
C ARG A 25 31.58 1.95 -40.32
N PHE A 26 30.65 2.07 -39.37
CA PHE A 26 30.02 3.37 -39.11
C PHE A 26 29.62 3.52 -37.63
N PRO A 27 30.05 4.59 -36.93
CA PRO A 27 29.69 4.87 -35.53
C PRO A 27 28.17 5.05 -35.31
N GLN A 28 27.41 5.15 -36.40
CA GLN A 28 25.96 5.30 -36.40
C GLN A 28 25.22 4.05 -35.88
N GLY A 29 25.78 2.83 -36.05
CA GLY A 29 25.12 1.60 -35.59
C GLY A 29 25.00 1.52 -34.06
N LEU A 30 26.04 1.90 -33.34
CA LEU A 30 26.04 1.93 -31.87
C LEU A 30 25.06 2.97 -31.33
N ILE A 31 24.97 4.13 -31.97
CA ILE A 31 24.03 5.20 -31.61
C ILE A 31 22.59 4.73 -31.76
N VAL A 32 22.27 4.02 -32.86
CA VAL A 32 20.92 3.48 -33.08
C VAL A 32 20.56 2.43 -32.03
N ILE A 33 21.49 1.53 -31.67
CA ILE A 33 21.26 0.52 -30.63
C ILE A 33 21.02 1.16 -29.26
N LEU A 34 21.85 2.15 -28.87
CA LEU A 34 21.68 2.87 -27.61
C LEU A 34 20.37 3.66 -27.59
N ALA A 35 19.99 4.30 -28.70
CA ALA A 35 18.71 4.99 -28.82
C ALA A 35 17.52 4.03 -28.65
N LEU A 36 17.56 2.86 -29.29
CA LEU A 36 16.51 1.83 -29.14
C LEU A 36 16.41 1.30 -27.71
N MET A 37 17.54 1.08 -27.03
CA MET A 37 17.53 0.69 -25.61
C MET A 37 16.89 1.78 -24.73
N VAL A 38 17.25 3.05 -24.93
CA VAL A 38 16.67 4.17 -24.16
C VAL A 38 15.18 4.30 -24.43
N VAL A 39 14.73 4.20 -25.69
CA VAL A 39 13.30 4.26 -26.04
C VAL A 39 12.54 3.11 -25.40
N THR A 40 13.09 1.89 -25.43
CA THR A 40 12.46 0.72 -24.80
C THR A 40 12.39 0.90 -23.29
N TRP A 41 13.44 1.42 -22.66
CA TRP A 41 13.47 1.68 -21.22
C TRP A 41 12.49 2.78 -20.80
N LEU A 42 12.40 3.87 -21.57
CA LEU A 42 11.40 4.92 -21.37
C LEU A 42 9.98 4.40 -21.57
N ALA A 43 9.75 3.53 -22.56
CA ALA A 43 8.46 2.90 -22.79
C ALA A 43 8.05 1.97 -21.63
N VAL A 44 8.96 1.12 -21.16
CA VAL A 44 8.72 0.25 -19.98
C VAL A 44 8.48 1.09 -18.74
N TYR A 45 9.29 2.12 -18.51
CA TYR A 45 9.11 3.07 -17.41
C TYR A 45 7.74 3.77 -17.51
N PHE A 46 7.33 4.23 -18.69
CA PHE A 46 6.04 4.88 -18.89
C PHE A 46 4.87 3.92 -18.65
N VAL A 47 4.94 2.70 -19.17
CA VAL A 47 3.90 1.66 -18.95
C VAL A 47 3.79 1.33 -17.46
N PHE A 48 4.91 1.15 -16.77
CA PHE A 48 4.91 0.75 -15.36
C PHE A 48 4.56 1.91 -14.40
N SER A 49 5.09 3.10 -14.67
CA SER A 49 4.94 4.28 -13.81
C SER A 49 3.67 5.07 -14.10
N PHE A 50 3.11 4.98 -15.31
CA PHE A 50 1.97 5.78 -15.73
C PHE A 50 0.73 4.93 -16.08
N TRP A 51 0.88 3.79 -16.77
CA TRP A 51 -0.27 3.05 -17.32
C TRP A 51 -0.84 1.96 -16.39
N LEU A 52 -0.01 1.23 -15.64
CA LEU A 52 -0.49 0.27 -14.63
C LEU A 52 -1.19 0.94 -13.42
N PRO A 53 -0.72 2.10 -12.91
CA PRO A 53 -1.37 2.79 -11.80
C PRO A 53 -2.75 3.34 -12.17
N THR A 54 -2.94 3.82 -13.42
CA THR A 54 -4.21 4.39 -13.89
C THR A 54 -5.31 3.34 -13.98
N ARG A 55 -5.02 2.11 -14.42
CA ARG A 55 -6.03 1.03 -14.45
C ARG A 55 -6.51 0.60 -13.06
N ARG A 56 -5.64 0.59 -12.05
CA ARG A 56 -6.07 0.34 -10.66
C ARG A 56 -6.93 1.49 -10.12
N LEU A 57 -6.61 2.74 -10.50
CA LEU A 57 -7.40 3.93 -10.17
C LEU A 57 -8.79 3.92 -10.83
N GLU A 58 -8.90 3.45 -12.07
CA GLU A 58 -10.18 3.30 -12.76
C GLU A 58 -11.07 2.21 -12.14
N ALA A 59 -10.50 1.04 -11.80
CA ALA A 59 -11.22 -0.01 -11.08
C ALA A 59 -11.67 0.45 -9.67
N PHE A 60 -10.87 1.28 -9.00
CA PHE A 60 -11.25 1.93 -7.74
C PHE A 60 -12.40 2.92 -7.94
N ARG A 61 -12.36 3.75 -8.99
CA ARG A 61 -13.40 4.73 -9.32
C ARG A 61 -14.73 4.06 -9.70
N GLN A 62 -14.69 2.90 -10.34
CA GLN A 62 -15.88 2.14 -10.75
C GLN A 62 -16.46 1.25 -9.63
N GLY A 63 -15.91 1.29 -8.42
CA GLY A 63 -16.41 0.52 -7.28
C GLY A 63 -16.19 -1.00 -7.40
N GLN A 64 -15.32 -1.44 -8.31
CA GLN A 64 -15.05 -2.86 -8.57
C GLN A 64 -13.98 -3.45 -7.66
N LEU A 65 -13.29 -2.60 -6.88
CA LEU A 65 -12.24 -3.04 -5.98
C LEU A 65 -12.87 -3.52 -4.67
N ARG A 66 -12.67 -4.80 -4.35
CA ARG A 66 -13.09 -5.42 -3.08
C ARG A 66 -11.93 -5.44 -2.10
N HIS A 67 -12.26 -5.54 -0.81
CA HIS A 67 -11.27 -5.58 0.26
C HIS A 67 -11.55 -6.68 1.27
N GLU A 68 -10.50 -7.43 1.58
CA GLU A 68 -10.46 -8.41 2.66
C GLU A 68 -9.16 -8.26 3.46
N CYS A 69 -9.28 -8.04 4.78
CA CYS A 69 -8.11 -7.83 5.62
C CYS A 69 -7.32 -9.14 5.79
N GLN A 70 -6.11 -9.19 5.24
CA GLN A 70 -5.21 -10.35 5.35
C GLN A 70 -4.36 -10.37 6.63
N ARG A 71 -4.61 -9.45 7.58
CA ARG A 71 -3.78 -9.26 8.78
C ARG A 71 -2.28 -9.15 8.45
N CYS A 72 -1.96 -8.37 7.42
CA CYS A 72 -0.59 -8.19 6.93
C CYS A 72 0.25 -7.19 7.75
N GLY A 73 -0.40 -6.36 8.57
CA GLY A 73 0.29 -5.30 9.33
C GLY A 73 0.55 -4.01 8.54
N ALA A 74 0.14 -3.89 7.28
CA ALA A 74 0.36 -2.68 6.48
C ALA A 74 -0.19 -1.40 7.15
N CYS A 75 -1.37 -1.48 7.76
CA CYS A 75 -1.97 -0.37 8.50
C CYS A 75 -1.14 0.07 9.74
N CYS A 76 -0.27 -0.79 10.27
CA CYS A 76 0.58 -0.47 11.41
C CYS A 76 1.76 0.44 11.04
N HIS A 77 1.97 0.74 9.76
CA HIS A 77 3.00 1.69 9.31
C HIS A 77 2.45 3.10 9.06
N LEU A 78 1.14 3.30 9.26
CA LEU A 78 0.50 4.61 9.16
C LEU A 78 0.90 5.51 10.34
N ARG A 79 0.92 6.82 10.10
CA ARG A 79 0.96 7.82 11.17
C ARG A 79 -0.47 8.14 11.60
N VAL A 80 -0.88 7.65 12.77
CA VAL A 80 -2.28 7.68 13.22
C VAL A 80 -2.49 8.80 14.23
N ASN A 81 -3.32 9.78 13.86
CA ASN A 81 -3.88 10.76 14.79
C ASN A 81 -5.14 10.17 15.44
N LEU A 82 -5.30 10.42 16.74
CA LEU A 82 -6.41 9.95 17.55
C LEU A 82 -7.37 11.09 17.81
N ASP A 83 -8.65 10.84 17.55
CA ASP A 83 -9.72 11.68 18.09
C ASP A 83 -9.82 11.48 19.61
N GLU A 84 -10.44 12.42 20.30
CA GLU A 84 -10.67 12.37 21.75
C GLU A 84 -11.29 11.04 22.27
N PRO A 85 -12.34 10.45 21.65
CA PRO A 85 -12.89 9.17 22.09
C PRO A 85 -11.89 8.00 21.95
N ASP A 86 -11.14 7.95 20.84
CA ASP A 86 -10.15 6.89 20.60
C ASP A 86 -8.99 7.01 21.58
N TYR A 87 -8.52 8.23 21.83
CA TYR A 87 -7.50 8.55 22.83
C TYR A 87 -7.91 8.06 24.23
N LYS A 88 -9.13 8.40 24.68
CA LYS A 88 -9.64 7.98 26.01
C LYS A 88 -9.77 6.46 26.10
N ALA A 89 -10.30 5.81 25.07
CA ALA A 89 -10.49 4.36 25.04
C ALA A 89 -9.15 3.60 25.13
N ILE A 90 -8.15 4.04 24.35
CA ILE A 90 -6.82 3.43 24.35
C ILE A 90 -6.12 3.64 25.69
N LEU A 91 -6.18 4.85 26.27
CA LEU A 91 -5.59 5.10 27.58
C LEU A 91 -6.22 4.27 28.69
N GLN A 92 -7.55 4.13 28.68
CA GLN A 92 -8.24 3.29 29.66
C GLN A 92 -7.78 1.83 29.54
N GLN A 93 -7.64 1.33 28.30
CA GLN A 93 -7.15 -0.03 28.07
C GLN A 93 -5.68 -0.19 28.50
N ALA A 94 -4.84 0.81 28.24
CA ALA A 94 -3.45 0.82 28.65
C ALA A 94 -3.30 0.71 30.18
N LYS A 95 -4.12 1.48 30.92
CA LYS A 95 -4.18 1.40 32.39
C LYS A 95 -4.59 0.02 32.88
N LYS A 96 -5.63 -0.58 32.28
CA LYS A 96 -6.11 -1.93 32.64
C LYS A 96 -5.07 -3.03 32.39
N LYS A 97 -4.33 -2.93 31.28
CA LYS A 97 -3.29 -3.91 30.91
C LYS A 97 -1.93 -3.62 31.57
N GLY A 98 -1.79 -2.51 32.29
CA GLY A 98 -0.54 -2.12 32.92
C GLY A 98 0.57 -1.79 31.92
N TRP A 99 0.24 -1.24 30.75
CA TRP A 99 1.26 -0.81 29.79
C TRP A 99 2.08 0.34 30.38
N ARG A 100 3.38 0.07 30.61
CA ARG A 100 4.32 1.01 31.24
C ARG A 100 4.93 1.99 30.22
N GLU A 101 4.85 1.68 28.93
CA GLU A 101 5.44 2.49 27.85
C GLU A 101 4.52 3.64 27.41
N THR A 102 5.14 4.76 27.00
CA THR A 102 4.43 5.87 26.34
C THR A 102 3.91 5.39 24.98
N ILE A 103 2.62 5.04 24.94
CA ILE A 103 1.94 4.55 23.74
C ILE A 103 1.38 5.68 22.86
N ILE A 104 1.25 6.90 23.40
CA ILE A 104 0.65 8.05 22.74
C ILE A 104 1.58 9.26 22.92
N GLU A 105 1.85 9.95 21.82
CA GLU A 105 2.62 11.20 21.77
C GLU A 105 1.69 12.39 21.56
N LYS A 106 1.79 13.40 22.42
CA LYS A 106 1.03 14.65 22.25
C LYS A 106 1.86 15.66 21.46
N SER A 107 1.30 16.15 20.36
CA SER A 107 1.93 17.20 19.53
C SER A 107 0.91 18.32 19.29
N GLY A 108 1.07 19.43 20.02
CA GLY A 108 0.09 20.51 20.03
C GLY A 108 -1.28 20.05 20.54
N GLN A 109 -2.30 20.18 19.70
CA GLN A 109 -3.67 19.73 19.98
C GLN A 109 -3.94 18.27 19.54
N ASN A 110 -2.99 17.63 18.86
CA ASN A 110 -3.16 16.29 18.30
C ASN A 110 -2.54 15.20 19.19
N TYR A 111 -3.12 14.01 19.15
CA TYR A 111 -2.65 12.83 19.86
C TYR A 111 -2.25 11.75 18.85
N TRP A 112 -0.99 11.38 18.81
CA TRP A 112 -0.46 10.44 17.84
C TRP A 112 -0.14 9.11 18.49
N LEU A 113 -0.39 8.00 17.79
CA LEU A 113 0.16 6.71 18.21
C LEU A 113 1.67 6.70 18.05
N VAL A 114 2.38 6.27 19.10
CA VAL A 114 3.82 6.16 19.08
C VAL A 114 4.27 5.10 18.09
N ARG A 115 5.35 5.42 17.38
CA ARG A 115 6.02 4.53 16.45
C ARG A 115 7.33 4.05 17.05
N ARG A 116 7.65 2.78 16.80
CA ARG A 116 8.93 2.17 17.10
C ARG A 116 10.01 2.72 16.16
N LYS A 117 11.27 2.42 16.47
CA LYS A 117 12.43 2.90 15.68
C LYS A 117 12.43 2.41 14.23
N ASP A 118 11.82 1.26 13.96
CA ASP A 118 11.60 0.68 12.62
C ASP A 118 10.43 1.34 11.86
N GLY A 119 9.74 2.31 12.49
CA GLY A 119 8.58 2.98 11.93
C GLY A 119 7.27 2.21 12.07
N SER A 120 7.23 1.07 12.76
CA SER A 120 5.96 0.37 13.02
C SER A 120 5.22 0.99 14.21
N CYS A 121 3.90 0.79 14.29
CA CYS A 121 3.11 1.15 15.48
C CYS A 121 3.58 0.34 16.70
N VAL A 122 3.53 0.95 17.89
CA VAL A 122 3.82 0.27 19.17
C VAL A 122 2.98 -0.98 19.39
N PHE A 123 1.74 -1.02 18.86
CA PHE A 123 0.80 -2.14 18.99
C PHE A 123 0.96 -3.26 17.95
N LEU A 124 1.94 -3.17 17.05
CA LEU A 124 2.27 -4.27 16.16
C LEU A 124 2.98 -5.36 16.95
N GLU A 125 2.44 -6.57 16.89
CA GLU A 125 3.02 -7.76 17.48
C GLU A 125 3.18 -8.85 16.43
N THR A 126 4.19 -9.69 16.59
CA THR A 126 4.36 -10.91 15.79
C THR A 126 3.87 -12.07 16.64
N ALA A 127 2.93 -12.84 16.11
CA ALA A 127 2.45 -14.06 16.73
C ALA A 127 3.53 -15.18 16.64
N PRO A 128 3.43 -16.23 17.46
CA PRO A 128 4.42 -17.31 17.47
C PRO A 128 4.59 -18.06 16.14
N ASP A 129 3.55 -18.04 15.30
CA ASP A 129 3.52 -18.61 13.95
C ASP A 129 4.16 -17.69 12.89
N GLY A 130 4.68 -16.52 13.29
CA GLY A 130 5.25 -15.52 12.40
C GLY A 130 4.21 -14.58 11.78
N SER A 131 2.92 -14.75 12.05
CA SER A 131 1.88 -13.84 11.54
C SER A 131 1.88 -12.51 12.28
N THR A 132 1.49 -11.42 11.61
CA THR A 132 1.39 -10.11 12.28
C THR A 132 0.01 -9.94 12.93
N ARG A 133 -0.01 -9.34 14.12
CA ARG A 133 -1.23 -9.08 14.89
C ARG A 133 -1.19 -7.69 15.51
N CYS A 134 -2.37 -7.11 15.70
CA CYS A 134 -2.50 -5.85 16.43
C CYS A 134 -2.96 -6.12 17.86
N ALA A 135 -2.18 -5.68 18.84
CA ALA A 135 -2.48 -5.84 20.27
C ALA A 135 -3.81 -5.20 20.72
N ILE A 136 -4.28 -4.21 19.95
CA ILE A 136 -5.54 -3.47 20.16
C ILE A 136 -6.55 -3.66 19.04
N TYR A 137 -6.56 -4.81 18.35
CA TYR A 137 -7.40 -4.99 17.16
C TYR A 137 -8.88 -4.64 17.36
N ALA A 138 -9.45 -4.95 18.54
CA ALA A 138 -10.84 -4.61 18.88
C ALA A 138 -11.05 -3.10 19.18
N LEU A 139 -10.02 -2.44 19.69
CA LEU A 139 -10.01 -1.03 20.06
C LEU A 139 -9.30 -0.15 19.02
N ARG A 140 -9.20 -0.63 17.77
CA ARG A 140 -8.56 0.11 16.68
C ARG A 140 -9.20 1.51 16.56
N PRO A 141 -8.41 2.59 16.50
CA PRO A 141 -8.90 3.93 16.20
C PRO A 141 -9.65 3.99 14.88
N LYS A 142 -10.47 5.01 14.70
CA LYS A 142 -11.19 5.26 13.43
C LYS A 142 -10.24 5.27 12.23
N ALA A 143 -9.10 5.93 12.34
CA ALA A 143 -8.09 5.96 11.28
C ALA A 143 -7.59 4.55 10.89
N CYS A 144 -7.36 3.67 11.88
CA CYS A 144 -6.96 2.28 11.64
C CYS A 144 -8.09 1.40 11.10
N ARG A 145 -9.35 1.70 11.45
CA ARG A 145 -10.55 1.04 10.92
C ARG A 145 -10.86 1.46 9.50
N LEU A 146 -10.52 2.69 9.13
CA LEU A 146 -10.74 3.25 7.81
C LEU A 146 -9.76 2.69 6.77
N TYR A 147 -8.55 2.29 7.19
CA TYR A 147 -7.57 1.65 6.31
C TYR A 147 -8.17 0.44 5.58
N PRO A 148 -8.04 0.32 4.24
CA PRO A 148 -7.01 0.91 3.36
C PRO A 148 -7.29 2.31 2.83
N LEU A 149 -8.30 3.01 3.34
CA LEU A 149 -8.65 4.35 2.92
C LEU A 149 -8.00 5.37 3.86
N VAL A 150 -7.41 6.40 3.27
CA VAL A 150 -6.67 7.43 3.99
C VAL A 150 -7.27 8.81 3.65
N PRO A 151 -7.68 9.59 4.66
CA PRO A 151 -8.09 10.98 4.48
C PRO A 151 -7.02 11.83 3.78
N SER A 152 -7.43 12.58 2.77
CA SER A 152 -6.58 13.51 2.01
C SER A 152 -7.38 14.75 1.60
N GLY A 153 -7.35 15.80 2.43
CA GLY A 153 -8.20 16.98 2.24
C GLY A 153 -9.67 16.60 2.41
N ASN A 154 -10.52 16.92 1.43
CA ASN A 154 -11.95 16.59 1.43
C ASN A 154 -12.25 15.32 0.62
N SER A 155 -11.27 14.41 0.53
CA SER A 155 -11.36 13.18 -0.25
C SER A 155 -10.72 12.01 0.48
N LEU A 156 -11.09 10.79 0.08
CA LEU A 156 -10.46 9.56 0.56
C LEU A 156 -9.62 8.95 -0.56
N LYS A 157 -8.36 8.63 -0.24
CA LYS A 157 -7.44 7.93 -1.14
C LYS A 157 -7.27 6.49 -0.68
N ALA A 158 -7.34 5.53 -1.61
CA ALA A 158 -6.97 4.16 -1.30
C ALA A 158 -5.45 3.98 -1.32
N ASP A 159 -4.93 3.34 -0.27
CA ASP A 159 -3.55 2.89 -0.23
C ASP A 159 -3.39 1.57 -0.98
N LEU A 160 -3.00 1.66 -2.26
CA LEU A 160 -2.81 0.51 -3.15
C LEU A 160 -1.69 -0.45 -2.70
N HIS A 161 -0.92 -0.12 -1.65
CA HIS A 161 0.05 -1.04 -1.04
C HIS A 161 -0.62 -2.05 -0.10
N CYS A 162 -1.91 -1.87 0.24
CA CYS A 162 -2.64 -2.87 1.01
C CYS A 162 -2.76 -4.17 0.18
N PRO A 163 -2.22 -5.30 0.65
CA PRO A 163 -2.34 -6.58 -0.05
C PRO A 163 -3.75 -7.16 0.03
N GLY A 164 -4.63 -6.57 0.86
CA GLY A 164 -6.02 -6.98 1.01
C GLY A 164 -6.95 -6.56 -0.13
N PHE A 165 -6.46 -5.77 -1.10
CA PHE A 165 -7.23 -5.41 -2.28
C PHE A 165 -7.26 -6.53 -3.31
N ASN A 166 -8.45 -6.80 -3.85
CA ASN A 166 -8.67 -7.80 -4.88
C ASN A 166 -9.86 -7.42 -5.78
N ALA A 167 -10.03 -8.16 -6.87
CA ALA A 167 -11.15 -7.97 -7.80
C ALA A 167 -12.35 -8.87 -7.46
N GLU A 168 -12.12 -10.04 -6.84
CA GLU A 168 -13.11 -11.11 -6.80
C GLU A 168 -13.72 -11.37 -5.42
N LYS A 169 -12.96 -11.29 -4.33
CA LYS A 169 -13.38 -11.74 -2.99
C LYS A 169 -13.49 -10.60 -2.00
N GLY A 170 -14.18 -10.78 -0.88
CA GLY A 170 -14.27 -9.75 0.15
C GLY A 170 -15.33 -8.68 -0.12
N LYS A 171 -15.27 -7.63 0.68
CA LYS A 171 -16.36 -6.65 0.82
C LYS A 171 -16.25 -5.54 -0.21
N THR A 172 -17.40 -5.04 -0.65
CA THR A 172 -17.43 -3.76 -1.36
C THR A 172 -17.01 -2.63 -0.42
N TYR A 173 -16.68 -1.47 -0.99
CA TYR A 173 -16.30 -0.29 -0.21
C TYR A 173 -17.35 0.08 0.85
N ARG A 174 -18.62 0.11 0.47
CA ARG A 174 -19.73 0.47 1.37
C ARG A 174 -19.89 -0.55 2.49
N GLU A 175 -19.94 -1.85 2.16
CA GLU A 175 -19.99 -2.94 3.13
C GLU A 175 -18.79 -2.92 4.10
N PHE A 176 -17.61 -2.59 3.57
CA PHE A 176 -16.41 -2.44 4.38
C PHE A 176 -16.59 -1.33 5.42
N LEU A 177 -16.96 -0.11 5.00
CA LEU A 177 -17.16 1.03 5.90
C LEU A 177 -18.23 0.76 6.96
N GLU A 178 -19.35 0.16 6.56
CA GLU A 178 -20.43 -0.24 7.47
C GLU A 178 -19.92 -1.25 8.50
N SER A 179 -19.20 -2.29 8.06
CA SER A 179 -18.67 -3.30 8.97
C SER A 179 -17.58 -2.82 9.92
N GLN A 180 -16.89 -1.73 9.57
CA GLN A 180 -15.90 -1.08 10.42
C GLN A 180 -16.52 0.00 11.32
N GLY A 181 -17.80 0.35 11.13
CA GLY A 181 -18.50 1.37 11.90
C GLY A 181 -17.94 2.78 11.68
N VAL A 182 -17.41 3.07 10.49
CA VAL A 182 -16.78 4.37 10.15
C VAL A 182 -17.55 5.15 9.09
N LEU A 183 -18.72 4.66 8.65
CA LEU A 183 -19.53 5.30 7.60
C LEU A 183 -19.89 6.76 7.95
N THR A 184 -20.33 7.02 9.18
CA THR A 184 -20.70 8.37 9.66
C THR A 184 -19.51 9.32 9.67
N TYR A 185 -18.34 8.84 10.07
CA TYR A 185 -17.10 9.62 10.00
C TYR A 185 -16.78 10.03 8.56
N VAL A 186 -16.87 9.09 7.62
CA VAL A 186 -16.62 9.35 6.20
C VAL A 186 -17.60 10.38 5.63
N GLN A 187 -18.90 10.25 5.91
CA GLN A 187 -19.91 11.22 5.48
C GLN A 187 -19.58 12.63 5.97
N SER A 188 -19.32 12.78 7.28
CA SER A 188 -18.97 14.08 7.89
C SER A 188 -17.63 14.68 7.40
N HIS A 189 -16.76 13.86 6.83
CA HIS A 189 -15.46 14.28 6.31
C HIS A 189 -15.55 14.72 4.86
N LEU A 190 -16.43 14.10 4.06
CA LEU A 190 -16.67 14.45 2.66
C LEU A 190 -17.60 15.66 2.49
N GLU A 191 -18.45 15.95 3.47
CA GLU A 191 -19.34 17.11 3.50
C GLU A 191 -18.65 18.42 3.94
N ARG A 192 -17.40 18.33 4.38
CA ARG A 192 -16.57 19.46 4.82
C ARG A 192 -15.76 20.02 3.67
#